data_AF-A0A6S8AHC9-F1
#
_entry.id   AF-A0A6S8AHC9-F1
#
_cell.length_a   1.000
_cell.length_b   1.000
_cell.length_c   1.000
_cell.angle_alpha   90.00
_cell.angle_beta   90.00
_cell.angle_gamma   90.00
#
_symmetry.space_group_name_H-M   'P 1'
#
loop_
_entity.id
_entity.type
_entity.pdbx_description
1 polymer ?
#
loop_
_entity_poly.entity_id
_entity_poly.type
_entity_poly.pdbx_seq_one_letter_code
_entity_poly.pdbx_strand_id
1 'polypeptide(L)'
;VYDFSSGFLPNGVFQRLLCLCVELSSRSGGNTNLKLYENFASMELEKGVIHLFEKKESQTISVYVEDDSSAGKVLTVIQSMLLKVNHDVMGAGLISETYVENAVTKELVSLSEAQQQMLSPWFHSENQQETEKTYTQKSDLDSFLESLS
;
A
#
# COMPACT_ATOMS: atom_id res chain seq x y z
N VAL A 1 1.28 -3.77 7.72
CA VAL A 1 -0.04 -4.12 8.29
C VAL A 1 -0.82 -2.83 8.48
N TYR A 2 -2.06 -2.80 7.99
CA TYR A 2 -3.02 -1.74 8.27
C TYR A 2 -4.02 -2.28 9.30
N ASP A 3 -4.05 -1.67 10.47
CA ASP A 3 -4.83 -2.09 11.62
C ASP A 3 -6.02 -1.15 11.83
N PHE A 4 -7.23 -1.69 11.78
CA PHE A 4 -8.49 -0.96 11.93
C PHE A 4 -9.18 -1.27 13.26
N SER A 5 -8.51 -1.98 14.19
CA SER A 5 -9.11 -2.43 15.45
C SER A 5 -9.63 -1.28 16.33
N SER A 6 -9.11 -0.07 16.17
CA SER A 6 -9.56 1.15 16.86
C SER A 6 -10.82 1.79 16.26
N GLY A 7 -11.08 1.60 14.96
CA GLY A 7 -12.16 2.26 14.22
C GLY A 7 -13.24 1.33 13.64
N PHE A 8 -12.99 0.02 13.67
CA PHE A 8 -13.66 -1.06 12.93
C PHE A 8 -13.26 -1.15 11.44
N LEU A 9 -13.07 -2.38 10.92
CA LEU A 9 -12.88 -2.65 9.49
C LEU A 9 -14.24 -2.88 8.80
N PRO A 10 -14.76 -1.92 8.01
CA PRO A 10 -16.03 -2.10 7.34
C PRO A 10 -15.97 -3.16 6.25
N ASN A 11 -17.05 -3.96 6.16
CA ASN A 11 -17.26 -4.86 5.04
C ASN A 11 -17.17 -4.09 3.72
N GLY A 12 -16.37 -4.56 2.78
CA GLY A 12 -16.19 -3.92 1.48
C GLY A 12 -14.89 -3.13 1.33
N VAL A 13 -14.19 -2.74 2.43
CA VAL A 13 -12.93 -1.98 2.33
C VAL A 13 -11.86 -2.78 1.60
N PHE A 14 -11.71 -4.05 1.96
CA PHE A 14 -10.76 -4.94 1.27
C PHE A 14 -11.12 -5.09 -0.21
N GLN A 15 -12.39 -5.33 -0.53
CA GLN A 15 -12.87 -5.48 -1.91
C GLN A 15 -12.65 -4.20 -2.72
N ARG A 16 -12.89 -3.02 -2.15
CA ARG A 16 -12.68 -1.73 -2.82
C ARG A 16 -11.19 -1.44 -3.04
N LEU A 17 -10.34 -1.77 -2.06
CA LEU A 17 -8.89 -1.70 -2.21
C LEU A 17 -8.44 -2.57 -3.39
N LEU A 18 -8.95 -3.80 -3.49
CA LEU A 18 -8.64 -4.70 -4.61
C LEU A 18 -9.06 -4.12 -5.96
N CYS A 19 -10.25 -3.52 -6.06
CA CYS A 19 -10.70 -2.85 -7.29
C CYS A 19 -9.72 -1.75 -7.72
N LEU A 20 -9.26 -0.91 -6.80
CA LEU A 20 -8.30 0.16 -7.09
C LEU A 20 -6.95 -0.40 -7.56
N CYS A 21 -6.48 -1.48 -6.93
CA CYS A 21 -5.25 -2.12 -7.34
C CYS A 21 -5.33 -2.74 -8.75
N VAL A 22 -6.47 -3.35 -9.11
CA VAL A 22 -6.70 -3.89 -10.46
C VAL A 22 -6.76 -2.77 -11.51
N GLU A 23 -7.43 -1.66 -11.19
CA GLU A 23 -7.49 -0.49 -12.06
C GLU A 23 -6.08 0.09 -12.31
N LEU A 24 -5.27 0.20 -11.27
CA LEU A 24 -3.89 0.67 -11.39
C LEU A 24 -3.04 -0.24 -12.29
N SER A 25 -3.13 -1.56 -12.11
CA SER A 25 -2.41 -2.53 -12.94
C SER A 25 -2.85 -2.49 -14.41
N SER A 26 -4.15 -2.32 -14.65
CA SER A 26 -4.72 -2.26 -16.00
C SER A 26 -4.23 -1.02 -16.78
N ARG A 27 -4.07 0.12 -16.10
CA ARG A 27 -3.61 1.37 -16.72
C ARG A 27 -2.10 1.39 -17.00
N SER A 28 -1.31 0.61 -16.28
CA SER A 28 0.13 0.51 -16.48
C SER A 28 0.51 -0.40 -17.67
N GLY A 29 -0.47 -0.91 -18.43
CA GLY A 29 -0.22 -1.76 -19.60
C GLY A 29 0.38 -3.14 -19.25
N GLY A 30 0.46 -3.46 -17.95
CA GLY A 30 0.93 -4.74 -17.45
C GLY A 30 -0.10 -5.83 -17.66
N ASN A 31 0.38 -7.07 -17.82
CA ASN A 31 -0.48 -8.23 -17.80
C ASN A 31 -0.87 -8.49 -16.34
N THR A 32 -2.09 -8.12 -15.93
CA THR A 32 -2.53 -8.22 -14.54
C THR A 32 -2.73 -9.69 -14.16
N ASN A 33 -1.68 -10.36 -13.67
CA ASN A 33 -1.79 -11.70 -13.12
C ASN A 33 -2.36 -11.60 -11.71
N LEU A 34 -3.68 -11.64 -11.63
CA LEU A 34 -4.44 -11.49 -10.39
C LEU A 34 -4.95 -12.84 -9.92
N LYS A 35 -4.62 -13.21 -8.69
CA LYS A 35 -5.24 -14.33 -7.98
C LYS A 35 -6.07 -13.78 -6.83
N LEU A 36 -7.37 -14.05 -6.85
CA LEU A 36 -8.32 -13.62 -5.83
C LEU A 36 -8.91 -14.82 -5.10
N TYR A 37 -8.93 -14.72 -3.78
CA TYR A 37 -9.61 -15.61 -2.86
C TYR A 37 -10.39 -14.75 -1.86
N GLU A 38 -11.22 -15.37 -1.02
CA GLU A 38 -12.16 -14.64 -0.15
C GLU A 38 -11.51 -13.55 0.69
N ASN A 39 -10.34 -13.82 1.27
CA ASN A 39 -9.62 -12.94 2.17
C ASN A 39 -8.16 -12.72 1.73
N PHE A 40 -7.83 -13.06 0.49
CA PHE A 40 -6.47 -12.98 -0.02
C PHE A 40 -6.47 -12.54 -1.49
N ALA A 41 -5.52 -11.68 -1.83
CA ALA A 41 -5.22 -11.34 -3.21
C ALA A 41 -3.70 -11.36 -3.44
N SER A 42 -3.30 -11.89 -4.58
CA SER A 42 -1.96 -11.75 -5.12
C SER A 42 -2.03 -11.07 -6.47
N MET A 43 -1.17 -10.10 -6.69
CA MET A 43 -1.13 -9.37 -7.96
C MET A 43 0.28 -8.96 -8.32
N GLU A 44 0.56 -9.08 -9.61
CA GLU A 44 1.78 -8.60 -10.23
C GLU A 44 1.59 -7.14 -10.66
N LEU A 45 2.39 -6.26 -10.06
CA LEU A 45 2.56 -4.88 -10.49
C LEU A 45 3.87 -4.78 -11.27
N GLU A 46 4.08 -3.73 -12.07
CA GLU A 46 5.34 -3.49 -12.81
C GLU A 46 6.60 -3.58 -11.92
N LYS A 47 6.45 -3.39 -10.61
CA LYS A 47 7.54 -3.30 -9.64
C LYS A 47 7.58 -4.48 -8.66
N GLY A 48 6.88 -5.57 -8.94
CA GLY A 48 6.92 -6.80 -8.16
C GLY A 48 5.55 -7.38 -7.81
N VAL A 49 5.56 -8.51 -7.12
CA VAL A 49 4.36 -9.20 -6.67
C VAL A 49 3.98 -8.70 -5.28
N ILE A 50 2.71 -8.31 -5.13
CA ILE A 50 2.14 -7.92 -3.85
C ILE A 50 1.07 -8.92 -3.43
N HIS A 51 1.01 -9.17 -2.13
CA HIS A 51 0.09 -10.08 -1.48
C HIS A 51 -0.67 -9.32 -0.41
N LEU A 52 -1.99 -9.33 -0.50
CA LEU A 52 -2.90 -8.65 0.41
C LEU A 52 -3.72 -9.69 1.16
N PHE A 53 -3.77 -9.61 2.49
CA PHE A 53 -4.54 -10.53 3.32
C PHE A 53 -5.47 -9.76 4.24
N GLU A 54 -6.77 -10.01 4.12
CA GLU A 54 -7.77 -9.55 5.08
C GLU A 54 -7.84 -10.55 6.25
N LYS A 55 -7.66 -10.05 7.46
CA LYS A 55 -7.87 -10.81 8.70
C LYS A 55 -9.03 -10.18 9.44
N LYS A 56 -10.23 -10.77 9.26
CA LYS A 56 -11.46 -10.24 9.85
C LYS A 56 -11.45 -10.32 11.38
N GLU A 57 -10.85 -11.35 11.98
CA GLU A 57 -10.84 -11.47 13.46
C GLU A 57 -10.01 -10.37 14.12
N SER A 58 -8.87 -10.01 13.52
CA SER A 58 -8.00 -8.95 14.02
C SER A 58 -8.31 -7.58 13.40
N GLN A 59 -9.27 -7.49 12.48
CA GLN A 59 -9.63 -6.27 11.76
C GLN A 59 -8.41 -5.61 11.09
N THR A 60 -7.60 -6.42 10.42
CA THR A 60 -6.37 -5.95 9.76
C THR A 60 -6.30 -6.33 8.30
N ILE A 61 -5.60 -5.52 7.52
CA ILE A 61 -5.15 -5.86 6.17
C ILE A 61 -3.62 -5.95 6.19
N SER A 62 -3.09 -7.15 5.97
CA SER A 62 -1.65 -7.38 5.87
C SER A 62 -1.21 -7.25 4.42
N VAL A 63 -0.09 -6.57 4.19
CA VAL A 63 0.53 -6.42 2.86
C VAL A 63 1.91 -7.02 2.92
N TYR A 64 2.20 -7.91 1.99
CA TYR A 64 3.50 -8.52 1.80
C TYR A 64 3.97 -8.25 0.37
N VAL A 65 5.23 -7.87 0.21
CA VAL A 65 5.85 -7.53 -1.08
C VAL A 65 7.00 -8.51 -1.27
N GLU A 66 7.04 -9.23 -2.39
CA GLU A 66 8.10 -10.22 -2.65
C GLU A 66 9.48 -9.58 -2.93
N ASP A 67 9.50 -8.32 -3.37
CA ASP A 67 10.72 -7.56 -3.66
C ASP A 67 10.85 -6.34 -2.73
N ASP A 68 11.86 -6.38 -1.86
CA ASP A 68 12.15 -5.31 -0.89
C ASP A 68 12.48 -3.96 -1.57
N SER A 69 12.99 -3.97 -2.81
CA SER A 69 13.41 -2.75 -3.51
C SER A 69 12.23 -1.84 -3.88
N SER A 70 11.02 -2.40 -3.99
CA SER A 70 9.79 -1.68 -4.32
C SER A 70 8.83 -1.51 -3.15
N ALA A 71 9.10 -2.15 -2.01
CA ALA A 71 8.21 -2.19 -0.85
C ALA A 71 7.78 -0.80 -0.36
N GLY A 72 8.70 0.19 -0.32
CA GLY A 72 8.35 1.56 0.07
C GLY A 72 7.39 2.27 -0.90
N LYS A 73 7.53 2.01 -2.20
CA LYS A 73 6.62 2.55 -3.23
C LYS A 73 5.26 1.87 -3.14
N VAL A 74 5.24 0.54 -2.98
CA VAL A 74 4.01 -0.23 -2.78
C VAL A 74 3.25 0.24 -1.54
N LEU A 75 3.96 0.43 -0.42
CA LEU A 75 3.35 0.92 0.83
C LEU A 75 2.66 2.27 0.60
N THR A 76 3.35 3.23 -0.04
CA THR A 76 2.79 4.54 -0.37
C THR A 76 1.54 4.43 -1.25
N VAL A 77 1.57 3.57 -2.26
CA VAL A 77 0.42 3.36 -3.16
C VAL A 77 -0.79 2.79 -2.41
N ILE A 78 -0.59 1.75 -1.60
CA ILE A 78 -1.68 1.15 -0.82
C ILE A 78 -2.24 2.16 0.20
N GLN A 79 -1.38 2.95 0.84
CA GLN A 79 -1.81 4.00 1.76
C GLN A 79 -2.67 5.05 1.06
N SER A 80 -2.27 5.52 -0.12
CA SER A 80 -3.06 6.44 -0.95
C SER A 80 -4.41 5.83 -1.37
N MET A 81 -4.44 4.55 -1.72
CA MET A 81 -5.68 3.85 -2.05
C MET A 81 -6.63 3.75 -0.84
N LEU A 82 -6.12 3.45 0.35
CA LEU A 82 -6.92 3.43 1.57
C LEU A 82 -7.47 4.81 1.93
N LEU A 83 -6.67 5.88 1.74
CA LEU A 83 -7.15 7.25 1.89
C LEU A 83 -8.28 7.56 0.90
N LYS A 84 -8.16 7.09 -0.35
CA LYS A 84 -9.23 7.23 -1.33
C LYS A 84 -10.48 6.44 -0.96
N VAL A 85 -10.35 5.19 -0.50
CA VAL A 85 -11.50 4.41 0.01
C VAL A 85 -12.17 5.16 1.16
N ASN A 86 -11.38 5.74 2.06
CA ASN A 86 -11.90 6.52 3.17
C ASN A 86 -12.70 7.75 2.68
N HIS A 87 -12.16 8.48 1.71
CA HIS A 87 -12.81 9.65 1.14
C HIS A 87 -14.08 9.29 0.35
N ASP A 88 -13.99 8.33 -0.56
CA ASP A 88 -15.05 8.00 -1.51
C ASP A 88 -16.23 7.24 -0.86
N VAL A 89 -15.98 6.46 0.19
CA VAL A 89 -16.98 5.53 0.75
C VAL A 89 -17.31 5.86 2.21
N MET A 90 -16.33 6.27 3.01
CA MET A 90 -16.48 6.38 4.46
C MET A 90 -16.56 7.82 4.97
N GLY A 91 -16.44 8.83 4.10
CA GLY A 91 -16.52 10.24 4.49
C GLY A 91 -15.52 10.64 5.57
N ALA A 92 -14.28 10.13 5.49
CA ALA A 92 -13.22 10.30 6.51
C ALA A 92 -13.42 9.51 7.83
N GLY A 93 -14.35 8.55 7.88
CA GLY A 93 -14.59 7.70 9.04
C GLY A 93 -13.71 6.46 9.17
N LEU A 94 -12.90 6.12 8.15
CA LEU A 94 -11.96 5.00 8.21
C LEU A 94 -10.69 5.44 8.95
N ILE A 95 -10.45 4.84 10.11
CA ILE A 95 -9.25 5.07 10.92
C ILE A 95 -8.42 3.80 10.87
N SER A 96 -7.16 3.93 10.46
CA SER A 96 -6.20 2.83 10.52
C SER A 96 -4.85 3.27 11.04
N GLU A 97 -4.27 2.40 11.85
CA GLU A 97 -2.87 2.49 12.26
C GLU A 97 -2.04 1.63 11.30
N THR A 98 -0.82 2.09 10.99
CA THR A 98 0.06 1.37 10.07
C THR A 98 1.28 0.87 10.81
N TYR A 99 1.56 -0.41 10.66
CA TYR A 99 2.72 -1.09 11.22
C TYR A 99 3.55 -1.72 10.11
N VAL A 100 4.86 -1.74 10.28
CA VAL A 100 5.82 -2.41 9.39
C VAL A 100 6.59 -3.46 10.19
N GLU A 101 6.94 -4.57 9.55
CA GLU A 101 7.78 -5.59 10.18
C GLU A 101 9.24 -5.13 10.15
N ASN A 102 9.89 -5.12 11.30
CA ASN A 102 11.33 -4.91 11.39
C ASN A 102 12.07 -6.10 10.75
N ALA A 103 12.91 -5.83 9.76
CA ALA A 103 13.61 -6.87 9.01
C ALA A 103 14.52 -7.76 9.90
N VAL A 104 15.08 -7.19 10.98
CA VAL A 104 16.03 -7.84 11.89
C VAL A 104 15.31 -8.55 13.04
N THR A 105 14.44 -7.85 13.77
CA THR A 105 13.79 -8.40 14.96
C THR A 105 12.52 -9.19 14.66
N LYS A 106 11.94 -9.00 13.46
CA LYS A 106 10.64 -9.56 13.06
C LYS A 106 9.44 -9.04 13.85
N GLU A 107 9.64 -8.00 14.65
CA GLU A 107 8.57 -7.35 15.39
C GLU A 107 7.85 -6.31 14.54
N LEU A 108 6.55 -6.15 14.78
CA LEU A 108 5.78 -5.06 14.19
C LEU A 108 6.05 -3.76 14.95
N VAL A 109 6.52 -2.75 14.22
CA VAL A 109 6.74 -1.39 14.71
C VAL A 109 5.80 -0.43 14.02
N SER A 110 5.35 0.61 14.73
CA SER A 110 4.48 1.62 14.12
C SER A 110 5.22 2.35 12.97
N LEU A 111 4.50 2.81 11.95
CA LEU A 111 5.11 3.50 10.82
C LEU A 111 5.88 4.76 11.23
N SER A 112 5.36 5.52 12.20
CA SER A 112 6.01 6.70 12.75
C SER A 112 7.32 6.35 13.45
N GLU A 113 7.34 5.29 14.25
CA GLU A 113 8.54 4.78 14.90
C GLU A 113 9.55 4.25 13.88
N ALA A 114 9.09 3.50 12.88
CA ALA A 114 9.93 2.97 11.81
C ALA A 114 10.61 4.07 11.00
N GLN A 115 9.91 5.18 10.75
CA GLN A 115 10.47 6.39 10.13
C GLN A 115 11.54 7.05 11.00
N GLN A 116 11.31 7.17 12.31
CA GLN A 116 12.26 7.77 13.24
C GLN A 116 13.54 6.94 13.41
N GLN A 117 13.39 5.62 13.47
CA GLN A 117 14.48 4.67 13.65
C GLN A 117 15.13 4.23 12.34
N MET A 118 14.63 4.72 11.18
CA MET A 118 15.07 4.34 9.84
C MET A 118 15.15 2.81 9.63
N LEU A 119 14.17 2.08 10.16
CA LEU A 119 14.20 0.60 10.27
C LEU A 119 14.04 -0.15 8.94
N SER A 120 14.12 0.52 7.80
CA SER A 120 13.94 -0.15 6.52
C SER A 120 14.74 0.49 5.38
N PRO A 121 15.24 -0.32 4.43
CA PRO A 121 16.06 0.15 3.32
C PRO A 121 15.36 1.18 2.41
N TRP A 122 14.03 1.29 2.43
CA TRP A 122 13.26 2.30 1.71
C TRP A 122 13.18 3.68 2.39
N PHE A 123 13.57 3.80 3.66
CA PHE A 123 13.79 5.11 4.31
C PHE A 123 15.19 5.64 4.03
N HIS A 124 16.11 4.76 3.62
CA HIS A 124 17.44 5.11 3.12
C HIS A 124 17.40 5.34 1.61
N SER A 125 16.71 6.38 1.17
CA SER A 125 17.06 6.96 -0.12
C SER A 125 18.41 7.67 0.04
N GLU A 126 19.52 6.93 -0.10
CA GLU A 126 20.79 7.47 -0.59
C GLU A 126 20.53 8.03 -2.00
N ASN A 127 19.95 9.24 -2.07
CA ASN A 127 19.96 10.16 -3.20
C ASN A 127 18.98 11.32 -2.97
N GLN A 128 19.11 12.03 -1.85
CA GLN A 128 18.53 13.38 -1.71
C GLN A 128 19.25 14.43 -2.60
N GLN A 129 20.31 14.05 -3.33
CA GLN A 129 21.01 14.94 -4.28
C GLN A 129 20.83 14.58 -5.77
N GLU A 130 20.40 13.36 -6.12
CA GLU A 130 20.04 13.04 -7.52
C GLU A 130 18.53 13.14 -7.80
N THR A 131 17.69 13.28 -6.77
CA THR A 131 16.24 13.43 -6.97
C THR A 131 15.87 14.74 -7.69
N GLU A 132 16.69 15.80 -7.66
CA GLU A 132 16.39 17.01 -8.44
C GLU A 132 16.49 16.84 -9.97
N LYS A 133 17.03 15.72 -10.48
CA LYS A 133 17.19 15.52 -11.93
C LYS A 133 16.51 14.28 -12.50
N THR A 134 15.82 13.48 -11.70
CA THR A 134 15.05 12.32 -12.18
C THR A 134 13.59 12.34 -11.72
N TYR A 135 13.04 13.51 -11.40
CA TYR A 135 11.58 13.73 -11.42
C TYR A 135 11.09 14.00 -12.85
N THR A 136 11.19 12.98 -13.71
CA THR A 136 10.57 13.01 -15.04
C THR A 136 9.79 11.74 -15.35
N GLN A 137 9.24 11.07 -14.33
CA GLN A 137 8.09 10.17 -14.46
C GLN A 137 7.17 10.31 -13.25
N LYS A 138 6.87 11.57 -12.92
CA LYS A 138 5.89 11.99 -11.92
C LYS A 138 4.44 11.97 -12.48
N SER A 139 4.26 11.62 -13.76
CA SER A 139 2.99 11.79 -14.46
C SER A 139 1.94 10.76 -14.07
N ASP A 140 2.28 9.49 -13.93
CA ASP A 140 1.23 8.45 -14.00
C ASP A 140 0.51 8.23 -12.67
N LEU A 141 1.22 8.40 -11.54
CA LEU A 141 0.59 8.30 -10.22
C LEU A 141 -0.17 9.58 -9.86
N ASP A 142 0.39 10.75 -10.14
CA ASP A 142 -0.29 12.03 -9.89
C ASP A 142 -1.49 12.19 -10.86
N SER A 143 -1.34 11.84 -12.14
CA SER A 143 -2.46 11.78 -13.11
C SER A 143 -3.48 10.72 -12.75
N PHE A 144 -3.08 9.56 -12.19
CA PHE A 144 -4.04 8.58 -11.67
C PHE A 144 -4.86 9.18 -10.54
N LEU A 145 -4.22 9.79 -9.54
CA LEU A 145 -4.90 10.42 -8.42
C LEU A 145 -5.79 11.59 -8.86
N GLU A 146 -5.38 12.38 -9.85
CA GLU A 146 -6.17 13.48 -10.45
C GLU A 146 -7.30 12.99 -11.37
N SER A 147 -7.12 11.89 -12.10
CA SER A 147 -8.18 11.30 -12.95
C SER A 147 -9.30 10.62 -12.14
N LEU A 148 -9.11 10.52 -10.84
CA LEU A 148 -9.99 9.85 -9.90
C LEU A 148 -10.78 10.84 -9.02
N SER A 149 -10.59 12.15 -9.21
CA SER A 149 -11.37 13.26 -8.65
C SER A 149 -12.38 13.80 -9.65
#